data_AF-A0A382DZL9-F1
#
_entry.id   AF-A0A382DZL9-F1
#
_cell.length_a   1.000
_cell.length_b   1.000
_cell.length_c   1.000
_cell.angle_alpha   90.00
_cell.angle_beta   90.00
_cell.angle_gamma   90.00
#
_symmetry.space_group_name_H-M   'P 1'
#
loop_
_entity.id
_entity.type
_entity.pdbx_description
1 polymer ?
#
loop_
_entity_poly.entity_id
_entity_poly.type
_entity_poly.pdbx_seq_one_letter_code
_entity_poly.pdbx_strand_id
1 'polypeptide(L)'
;MIENKLHFFFKNQIWHIGGLILLFYVSCQMVDFENNSNTFLGISVKNWFLFSMMTPLIHQGYVWLCWRSELCWKTISRTIGFKGYVLIFFIVSILRFSSVGLCFADYGTWYTPGWIAWSISVLIFIPFVYTMYSVKKYFG
;
A
#
# COMPACT_ATOMS: atom_id res chain seq x y z
N MET A 1 1.72 -25.52 -17.68
CA MET A 1 3.12 -25.26 -17.24
C MET A 1 3.46 -23.85 -17.69
N ILE A 2 3.98 -22.96 -16.84
CA ILE A 2 4.29 -21.58 -17.29
C ILE A 2 5.44 -21.65 -18.29
N GLU A 3 5.18 -21.36 -19.57
CA GLU A 3 6.14 -21.48 -20.67
C GLU A 3 7.34 -20.53 -20.50
N ASN A 4 7.10 -19.30 -20.02
CA ASN A 4 8.16 -18.34 -19.73
C ASN A 4 8.01 -17.75 -18.32
N LYS A 5 8.67 -18.39 -17.35
CA LYS A 5 8.64 -17.99 -15.93
C LYS A 5 9.20 -16.59 -15.69
N LEU A 6 10.22 -16.18 -16.45
CA LEU A 6 10.84 -14.86 -16.31
C LEU A 6 9.88 -13.76 -16.79
N HIS A 7 9.27 -13.95 -17.96
CA HIS A 7 8.24 -13.05 -18.47
C HIS A 7 7.05 -12.96 -17.50
N PHE A 8 6.59 -14.10 -16.97
CA PHE A 8 5.53 -14.10 -15.96
C PHE A 8 5.94 -13.37 -14.68
N PHE A 9 7.19 -13.46 -14.25
CA PHE A 9 7.67 -12.76 -13.05
C PHE A 9 7.60 -11.23 -13.20
N PHE A 10 7.95 -10.69 -14.37
CA PHE A 10 7.94 -9.24 -14.64
C PHE A 10 6.63 -8.70 -15.24
N LYS A 11 5.69 -9.57 -15.64
CA LYS A 11 4.43 -9.16 -16.31
C LYS A 11 3.68 -8.09 -15.52
N ASN A 12 3.53 -6.92 -16.14
CA ASN A 12 2.86 -5.71 -15.62
C ASN A 12 3.49 -5.07 -14.38
N GLN A 13 4.66 -5.51 -13.92
CA GLN A 13 5.29 -4.95 -12.70
C GLN A 13 5.77 -3.51 -12.91
N ILE A 14 6.21 -3.18 -14.12
CA ILE A 14 6.59 -1.80 -14.49
C ILE A 14 5.39 -0.86 -14.35
N TRP A 15 4.18 -1.29 -14.74
CA TRP A 15 2.96 -0.50 -14.57
C TRP A 15 2.61 -0.29 -13.10
N HIS A 16 2.75 -1.32 -12.27
CA HIS A 16 2.50 -1.21 -10.83
C HIS A 16 3.51 -0.28 -10.14
N ILE A 17 4.81 -0.52 -10.34
CA ILE A 17 5.87 0.27 -9.71
C ILE A 17 5.84 1.70 -10.25
N GLY A 18 5.69 1.88 -11.57
CA GLY A 18 5.59 3.18 -12.20
C GLY A 18 4.37 3.97 -11.71
N GLY A 19 3.19 3.34 -11.63
CA GLY A 19 2.00 3.97 -11.08
C GLY A 19 2.16 4.36 -9.61
N LEU A 20 2.84 3.54 -8.82
CA LEU A 20 3.07 3.82 -7.41
C LEU A 20 4.10 4.94 -7.19
N ILE A 21 5.16 4.99 -8.01
CA ILE A 21 6.12 6.11 -8.02
C ILE A 21 5.42 7.41 -8.44
N LEU A 22 4.57 7.36 -9.46
CA LEU A 22 3.81 8.53 -9.90
C LEU A 22 2.88 9.04 -8.80
N LEU A 23 2.10 8.16 -8.16
CA LEU A 23 1.23 8.54 -7.05
C LEU A 23 2.01 9.09 -5.86
N PHE A 24 3.17 8.50 -5.55
CA PHE A 24 4.04 9.00 -4.50
C PHE A 24 4.58 10.40 -4.83
N TYR A 25 5.02 10.62 -6.06
CA TYR A 25 5.47 11.93 -6.54
C TYR A 25 4.36 12.98 -6.44
N VAL A 26 3.15 12.68 -6.92
CA VAL A 26 1.99 13.57 -6.83
C VAL A 26 1.70 13.91 -5.36
N SER A 27 1.75 12.91 -4.48
CA SER A 27 1.54 13.13 -3.05
C SER A 27 2.60 14.06 -2.43
N CYS A 28 3.87 13.92 -2.83
CA CYS A 28 4.93 14.82 -2.37
C CYS A 28 4.74 16.27 -2.86
N GLN A 29 4.13 16.49 -4.03
CA GLN A 29 3.81 17.85 -4.52
C GLN A 29 2.64 18.49 -3.75
N MET A 30 1.77 17.67 -3.16
CA MET A 30 0.59 18.13 -2.45
C MET A 30 0.84 18.44 -0.98
N VAL A 31 1.88 17.88 -0.39
CA VAL A 31 2.17 18.06 1.04
C VAL A 31 3.08 19.26 1.27
N ASP A 32 2.64 20.14 2.16
CA ASP A 32 3.45 21.23 2.71
C ASP A 32 4.08 20.80 4.04
N PHE A 33 5.36 20.39 4.01
CA PHE A 33 6.10 20.02 5.21
C PHE A 33 6.75 21.21 5.92
N GLU A 34 6.88 22.36 5.26
CA GLU A 34 7.59 23.52 5.83
C GLU A 34 6.71 24.27 6.82
N ASN A 35 5.42 24.40 6.51
CA ASN A 35 4.47 25.11 7.37
C ASN A 35 3.73 24.19 8.34
N ASN A 36 3.90 22.87 8.24
CA ASN A 36 3.13 21.90 9.01
C ASN A 36 3.96 21.27 10.14
N SER A 37 3.84 21.85 11.33
CA SER A 37 4.47 21.38 12.56
C SER A 37 3.58 20.45 13.39
N ASN A 38 2.45 20.00 12.84
CA ASN A 38 1.52 19.14 13.57
C ASN A 38 2.17 17.80 13.94
N THR A 39 1.73 17.27 15.07
CA THR A 39 2.16 15.97 15.56
C THR A 39 0.95 15.16 15.99
N PHE A 40 1.02 13.84 15.79
CA PHE A 40 0.03 12.90 16.27
C PHE A 40 0.75 11.75 16.96
N LEU A 41 0.38 11.45 18.20
CA LEU A 41 1.06 10.46 19.06
C LEU A 41 2.57 10.74 19.23
N GLY A 42 2.98 12.00 19.24
CA GLY A 42 4.38 12.41 19.35
C GLY A 42 5.21 12.21 18.08
N ILE A 43 4.59 11.79 16.97
CA ILE A 43 5.22 11.60 15.66
C ILE A 43 4.80 12.76 14.75
N SER A 44 5.75 13.36 14.04
CA SER A 44 5.48 14.46 13.10
C SER A 44 4.71 14.00 11.86
N VAL A 45 3.99 14.92 11.22
CA VAL A 45 3.30 14.67 9.94
C VAL A 45 4.25 14.09 8.89
N LYS A 46 5.47 14.62 8.79
CA LYS A 46 6.51 14.10 7.88
C LYS A 46 6.81 12.62 8.10
N ASN A 47 6.94 12.20 9.36
CA ASN A 47 7.21 10.81 9.69
C ASN A 47 5.98 9.92 9.42
N TRP A 48 4.77 10.39 9.75
CA TRP A 48 3.53 9.71 9.40
C TRP A 48 3.37 9.55 7.89
N PHE A 49 3.70 10.59 7.12
CA PHE A 49 3.65 10.58 5.66
C PHE A 49 4.64 9.57 5.09
N LEU A 50 5.91 9.64 5.51
CA LEU A 50 6.94 8.73 5.05
C LEU A 50 6.56 7.28 5.39
N PHE A 51 6.10 7.03 6.61
CA PHE A 51 5.68 5.71 7.03
C PHE A 51 4.53 5.19 6.15
N SER A 52 3.47 6.01 6.00
CA SER A 52 2.30 5.68 5.17
C SER A 52 2.68 5.36 3.73
N MET A 53 3.62 6.11 3.13
CA MET A 53 4.05 5.94 1.75
C MET A 53 5.03 4.78 1.53
N MET A 54 5.85 4.45 2.53
CA MET A 54 6.75 3.30 2.44
C MET A 54 5.99 1.97 2.54
N THR A 55 4.87 1.91 3.26
CA THR A 55 4.10 0.67 3.39
C THR A 55 3.62 0.07 2.05
N PRO A 56 3.00 0.81 1.10
CA PRO A 56 2.60 0.24 -0.18
C PRO A 56 3.79 -0.11 -1.08
N LEU A 57 4.92 0.62 -0.99
CA LEU A 57 6.18 0.26 -1.68
C LEU A 57 6.70 -1.10 -1.22
N ILE A 58 6.82 -1.27 0.10
CA ILE A 58 7.29 -2.51 0.72
C ILE A 58 6.33 -3.65 0.40
N HIS A 59 5.01 -3.41 0.51
CA HIS A 59 4.00 -4.41 0.17
C HIS A 59 4.09 -4.86 -1.28
N GLN A 60 4.18 -3.92 -2.23
CA GLN A 60 4.27 -4.24 -3.65
C GLN A 60 5.55 -5.04 -3.96
N GLY A 61 6.69 -4.63 -3.41
CA GLY A 61 7.95 -5.37 -3.54
C GLY A 61 7.87 -6.76 -2.94
N TYR A 62 7.30 -6.88 -1.74
CA TYR A 62 7.13 -8.15 -1.04
C TYR A 62 6.25 -9.14 -1.81
N VAL A 63 5.05 -8.71 -2.23
CA VAL A 63 4.12 -9.55 -3.00
C VAL A 63 4.75 -9.91 -4.35
N TRP A 64 5.41 -8.97 -5.02
CA TRP A 64 6.08 -9.26 -6.28
C TRP A 64 7.17 -10.33 -6.10
N LEU A 65 8.11 -10.13 -5.18
CA LEU A 65 9.23 -11.05 -4.98
C LEU A 65 8.75 -12.39 -4.42
N CYS A 66 7.98 -12.40 -3.34
CA CYS A 66 7.60 -13.63 -2.65
C CYS A 66 6.48 -14.40 -3.38
N TRP A 67 5.39 -13.74 -3.75
CA TRP A 67 4.26 -14.45 -4.36
C TRP A 67 4.56 -14.89 -5.78
N ARG A 68 5.17 -14.04 -6.62
CA ARG A 68 5.50 -14.47 -7.99
C ARG A 68 6.63 -15.47 -8.04
N SER A 69 7.61 -15.40 -7.13
CA SER A 69 8.62 -16.47 -7.05
C SER A 69 8.02 -17.79 -6.60
N GLU A 70 7.02 -17.78 -5.73
CA GLU A 70 6.28 -18.98 -5.35
C GLU A 70 5.56 -19.61 -6.55
N LEU A 71 4.83 -18.80 -7.34
CA LEU A 71 4.13 -19.28 -8.53
C LEU A 71 5.06 -19.85 -9.61
N CYS A 72 6.25 -19.25 -9.80
CA CYS A 72 7.20 -19.68 -10.82
C CYS A 72 8.11 -20.85 -10.38
N TRP A 73 8.62 -20.81 -9.15
CA TRP A 73 9.71 -21.66 -8.68
C TRP A 73 9.47 -22.32 -7.32
N LYS A 74 8.32 -22.09 -6.66
CA LYS A 74 8.02 -22.59 -5.31
C LYS A 74 9.08 -22.19 -4.27
N THR A 75 9.71 -21.03 -4.46
CA THR A 75 10.85 -20.59 -3.65
C THR A 75 10.48 -20.39 -2.19
N ILE A 76 9.30 -19.84 -1.90
CA ILE A 76 8.85 -19.53 -0.54
C ILE A 76 8.53 -20.82 0.20
N SER A 77 7.85 -21.76 -0.44
CA SER A 77 7.60 -23.08 0.13
C SER A 77 8.88 -23.84 0.48
N ARG A 78 9.99 -23.58 -0.24
CA ARG A 78 11.30 -24.20 -0.01
C ARG A 78 12.16 -23.49 1.05
N THR A 79 11.88 -22.22 1.37
CA THR A 79 12.70 -21.42 2.29
C THR A 79 11.98 -21.14 3.60
N ILE A 80 11.12 -20.12 3.63
CA ILE A 80 10.43 -19.63 4.83
C ILE A 80 9.10 -20.34 5.11
N GLY A 81 8.57 -21.05 4.12
CA GLY A 81 7.26 -21.70 4.16
C GLY A 81 6.09 -20.72 4.00
N PHE A 82 4.93 -21.25 3.58
CA PHE A 82 3.72 -20.46 3.34
C PHE A 82 3.24 -19.70 4.59
N LYS A 83 3.37 -20.30 5.79
CA LYS A 83 2.99 -19.65 7.06
C LYS A 83 3.83 -18.40 7.35
N GLY A 84 5.15 -18.46 7.11
CA GLY A 84 6.03 -17.31 7.27
C GLY A 84 5.70 -16.19 6.28
N TYR A 85 5.34 -16.55 5.05
CA TYR A 85 4.87 -15.59 4.06
C TYR A 85 3.59 -14.87 4.49
N VAL A 86 2.58 -15.63 4.91
CA VAL A 86 1.29 -15.09 5.35
C VAL A 86 1.47 -14.14 6.54
N LEU A 87 2.32 -14.49 7.51
CA LEU A 87 2.60 -13.63 8.67
C LEU A 87 3.15 -12.26 8.25
N ILE A 88 4.20 -12.23 7.42
CA ILE A 88 4.80 -10.97 6.95
C ILE A 88 3.81 -10.18 6.09
N PHE A 89 3.07 -10.88 5.21
CA PHE A 89 2.02 -10.26 4.40
C PHE A 89 0.98 -9.54 5.26
N PHE A 90 0.51 -10.15 6.35
CA PHE A 90 -0.43 -9.53 7.28
C PHE A 90 0.19 -8.37 8.05
N ILE A 91 1.43 -8.50 8.53
CA ILE A 91 2.13 -7.39 9.20
C ILE A 91 2.18 -6.17 8.27
N VAL A 92 2.66 -6.33 7.04
CA VAL A 92 2.74 -5.23 6.08
C VAL A 92 1.35 -4.69 5.73
N SER A 93 0.33 -5.55 5.64
CA SER A 93 -1.04 -5.14 5.37
C SER A 93 -1.63 -4.30 6.50
N ILE A 94 -1.38 -4.66 7.76
CA ILE A 94 -1.81 -3.89 8.93
C ILE A 94 -1.09 -2.55 8.97
N LEU A 95 0.21 -2.52 8.65
CA LEU A 95 0.99 -1.28 8.63
C LEU A 95 0.41 -0.24 7.65
N ARG A 96 -0.31 -0.64 6.60
CA ARG A 96 -0.98 0.30 5.68
C ARG A 96 -2.02 1.19 6.36
N PHE A 97 -2.58 0.77 7.49
CA PHE A 97 -3.51 1.59 8.27
C PHE A 97 -2.82 2.78 8.96
N SER A 98 -1.49 2.89 8.90
CA SER A 98 -0.77 4.11 9.29
C SER A 98 -1.23 5.37 8.56
N SER A 99 -1.77 5.21 7.35
CA SER A 99 -2.43 6.29 6.60
C SER A 99 -3.57 6.96 7.38
N VAL A 100 -4.25 6.24 8.27
CA VAL A 100 -5.26 6.82 9.17
C VAL A 100 -4.61 7.76 10.18
N GLY A 101 -3.44 7.38 10.73
CA GLY A 101 -2.66 8.25 11.61
C GLY A 101 -2.20 9.52 10.89
N LEU A 102 -1.82 9.41 9.61
CA LEU A 102 -1.53 10.57 8.77
C LEU A 102 -2.76 11.48 8.59
N CYS A 103 -3.96 10.93 8.37
CA CYS A 103 -5.19 11.73 8.27
C CYS A 103 -5.47 12.55 9.53
N PHE A 104 -5.14 12.03 10.72
CA PHE A 104 -5.26 12.78 11.96
C PHE A 104 -4.14 13.81 12.15
N ALA A 105 -2.91 13.45 11.79
CA ALA A 105 -1.76 14.34 11.91
C ALA A 105 -1.88 15.56 10.98
N ASP A 106 -2.38 15.34 9.77
CA ASP A 106 -2.51 16.34 8.71
C ASP A 106 -3.95 16.87 8.56
N TYR A 107 -4.76 16.77 9.62
CA TYR A 107 -6.17 17.15 9.55
C TYR A 107 -6.32 18.66 9.29
N GLY A 108 -7.08 19.00 8.24
CA GLY A 108 -7.49 20.38 7.95
C GLY A 108 -6.48 21.23 7.17
N THR A 109 -5.38 20.67 6.68
CA THR A 109 -4.37 21.42 5.90
C THR A 109 -4.84 21.82 4.51
N TRP A 110 -5.65 20.98 3.84
CA TRP A 110 -6.05 21.25 2.45
C TRP A 110 -7.45 21.87 2.31
N TYR A 111 -8.43 21.47 3.13
CA TYR A 111 -9.76 22.08 3.20
C TYR A 111 -10.54 21.53 4.42
N THR A 112 -11.50 22.29 4.97
CA THR A 112 -12.53 21.69 5.83
C THR A 112 -13.34 20.70 4.98
N PRO A 113 -13.54 19.45 5.40
CA PRO A 113 -14.13 18.44 4.54
C PRO A 113 -15.57 18.79 4.15
N GLY A 114 -15.75 19.32 2.94
CA GLY A 114 -17.04 19.61 2.33
C GLY A 114 -17.61 18.39 1.59
N TRP A 115 -18.80 18.54 1.03
CA TRP A 115 -19.53 17.47 0.32
C TRP A 115 -18.73 16.78 -0.80
N ILE A 116 -17.83 17.51 -1.47
CA ILE A 116 -16.97 16.97 -2.53
C ILE A 116 -16.00 15.92 -1.97
N ALA A 117 -15.32 16.23 -0.86
CA ALA A 117 -14.38 15.32 -0.23
C ALA A 117 -15.08 14.03 0.21
N TRP A 118 -16.24 14.15 0.87
CA TRP A 118 -17.06 13.01 1.28
C TRP A 118 -17.50 12.14 0.09
N SER A 119 -17.94 12.77 -1.00
CA SER A 119 -18.37 12.06 -2.21
C SER A 119 -17.23 11.26 -2.85
N ILE A 120 -16.05 11.87 -2.95
CA ILE A 120 -14.84 11.19 -3.48
C ILE A 120 -14.42 10.05 -2.55
N SER A 121 -14.44 10.26 -1.23
CA SER A 121 -14.11 9.21 -0.25
C SER A 121 -15.06 8.01 -0.36
N VAL A 122 -16.37 8.23 -0.49
CA VAL A 122 -17.35 7.15 -0.69
C VAL A 122 -17.09 6.40 -1.99
N LEU A 123 -16.81 7.12 -3.08
CA LEU A 123 -16.54 6.53 -4.39
C LEU A 123 -15.28 5.64 -4.35
N ILE A 124 -14.21 6.07 -3.67
CA ILE A 124 -12.98 5.29 -3.48
C ILE A 124 -13.18 4.13 -2.48
N PHE A 125 -14.11 4.27 -1.53
CA PHE A 125 -14.39 3.23 -0.56
C PHE A 125 -15.04 1.98 -1.18
N ILE A 126 -15.85 2.15 -2.23
CA ILE A 126 -16.48 1.01 -2.95
C ILE A 126 -15.45 -0.01 -3.47
N PRO A 127 -14.44 0.37 -4.28
CA PRO A 127 -13.43 -0.59 -4.73
C PRO A 127 -12.58 -1.16 -3.57
N PHE A 128 -12.39 -0.42 -2.48
CA PHE A 128 -11.74 -0.94 -1.28
C PHE A 128 -12.56 -2.08 -0.63
N VAL A 129 -13.87 -1.89 -0.44
CA VAL A 129 -14.76 -2.94 0.09
C VAL A 129 -14.77 -4.16 -0.82
N TYR A 130 -14.82 -3.96 -2.14
CA TYR A 130 -14.72 -5.05 -3.10
C TYR A 130 -13.39 -5.80 -3.00
N THR A 131 -12.28 -5.10 -2.76
CA THR A 131 -10.97 -5.72 -2.53
C THR A 131 -10.98 -6.61 -1.30
N MET A 132 -11.54 -6.14 -0.18
CA MET A 132 -11.65 -6.95 1.05
C MET A 132 -12.55 -8.17 0.85
N TYR A 133 -13.67 -8.01 0.15
CA TYR A 133 -14.54 -9.13 -0.24
C TYR A 133 -13.79 -10.15 -1.11
N SER A 134 -13.02 -9.70 -2.09
CA SER A 134 -12.22 -10.57 -2.95
C SER A 134 -11.17 -11.33 -2.16
N VAL A 135 -10.48 -10.68 -1.22
CA VAL A 135 -9.53 -11.35 -0.33
C VAL A 135 -10.23 -12.46 0.44
N LYS A 136 -11.35 -12.15 1.11
CA LYS A 136 -12.12 -13.14 1.86
C LYS A 136 -12.61 -14.31 1.00
N LYS A 137 -13.11 -14.01 -0.21
CA LYS A 137 -13.68 -15.01 -1.11
C LYS A 137 -12.64 -15.98 -1.67
N TYR A 138 -11.46 -15.49 -2.03
CA TYR A 138 -10.45 -16.29 -2.73
C TYR A 138 -9.31 -16.79 -1.84
N PHE A 139 -9.08 -16.16 -0.69
CA PHE A 139 -7.98 -16.52 0.22
C PHE A 139 -8.46 -17.05 1.59
N GLY A 140 -9.76 -16.96 1.93
CA GLY A 140 -10.37 -17.46 3.17
C GLY A 140 -10.53 -16.41 4.25
#